data_AF-A0A395XFN1-F1
#
_entry.id   AF-A0A395XFN1-F1
#
_cell.length_a   1.000
_cell.length_b   1.000
_cell.length_c   1.000
_cell.angle_alpha   90.00
_cell.angle_beta   90.00
_cell.angle_gamma   90.00
#
_symmetry.space_group_name_H-M   'P 1'
#
loop_
_entity.id
_entity.type
_entity.pdbx_description
1 polymer ?
#
loop_
_entity_poly.entity_id
_entity_poly.type
_entity_poly.pdbx_seq_one_letter_code
_entity_poly.pdbx_strand_id
1 'polypeptide(L)'
;MSERDKELLRMVGMSEQQAERNARQAESESEPDGLTGRVYYGLHLEQPDEEMVTVSVRLPKATVDSLNQQARRYHISRSEYMRRRLAPAGQ
;
A
#
# COMPACT_ATOMS: atom_id res chain seq x y z
N MET A 1 -0.38 11.04 29.12
CA MET A 1 -0.17 11.57 27.77
C MET A 1 0.14 13.06 27.84
N SER A 2 1.07 13.55 27.03
CA SER A 2 1.37 14.98 26.88
C SER A 2 0.26 15.70 26.09
N GLU A 3 0.12 17.01 26.25
CA GLU A 3 -0.78 17.84 25.41
C GLU A 3 -0.44 17.73 23.91
N ARG A 4 0.86 17.56 23.61
CA ARG A 4 1.34 17.30 22.26
C ARG A 4 0.76 16.00 21.67
N ASP A 5 0.63 14.96 22.49
CA ASP A 5 0.13 13.66 22.04
C ASP A 5 -1.36 13.73 21.69
N LYS A 6 -2.13 14.49 22.47
CA LYS A 6 -3.55 14.74 22.22
C LYS A 6 -3.77 15.52 20.91
N GLU A 7 -2.92 16.50 20.64
CA GLU A 7 -2.97 17.25 19.39
C GLU A 7 -2.67 16.35 18.19
N LEU A 8 -1.62 15.53 18.26
CA LEU A 8 -1.27 14.57 17.21
C LEU A 8 -2.41 13.60 16.91
N LEU A 9 -3.03 13.03 17.94
CA LEU A 9 -4.18 12.14 17.82
C LEU A 9 -5.36 12.83 17.12
N ARG A 10 -5.64 14.09 17.47
CA ARG A 10 -6.70 14.86 16.82
C ARG A 10 -6.42 15.12 15.34
N MET A 11 -5.17 15.38 14.94
CA MET A 11 -4.81 15.60 13.53
C MET A 11 -5.11 14.38 12.65
N VAL A 12 -4.92 13.18 13.18
CA VAL A 12 -5.15 11.92 12.46
C VAL A 12 -6.54 11.34 12.70
N GLY A 13 -7.41 12.04 13.43
CA GLY A 13 -8.78 11.59 13.74
C GLY A 13 -8.83 10.36 14.65
N MET A 14 -7.81 10.13 15.48
CA MET A 14 -7.70 8.95 16.34
C MET A 14 -8.00 9.32 17.81
N SER A 15 -8.69 8.43 18.52
CA SER A 15 -8.91 8.59 19.96
C SER A 15 -7.78 7.96 20.77
N GLU A 16 -7.60 8.42 22.01
CA GLU A 16 -6.60 7.87 22.94
C GLU A 16 -6.82 6.36 23.18
N GLN A 17 -8.07 5.94 23.39
CA GLN A 17 -8.40 4.53 23.55
C GLN A 17 -8.08 3.71 22.29
N GLN A 18 -8.23 4.29 21.09
CA GLN A 18 -7.87 3.60 19.85
C GLN A 18 -6.35 3.47 19.73
N ALA A 19 -5.60 4.51 20.07
CA ALA A 19 -4.15 4.48 20.07
C ALA A 19 -3.60 3.42 21.04
N GLU A 20 -4.17 3.32 22.24
CA GLU A 20 -3.77 2.33 23.23
C GLU A 20 -4.08 0.90 22.79
N ARG A 21 -5.24 0.67 22.16
CA ARG A 21 -5.57 -0.64 21.56
C ARG A 21 -4.59 -1.00 20.45
N ASN A 22 -4.29 -0.07 19.56
CA ASN A 22 -3.34 -0.29 18.46
C ASN A 22 -1.93 -0.59 18.97
N ALA A 23 -1.47 0.12 20.01
CA ALA A 23 -0.17 -0.13 20.63
C ALA A 23 -0.11 -1.54 21.23
N ARG A 24 -1.13 -1.95 21.99
CA ARG A 24 -1.21 -3.30 22.55
C ARG A 24 -1.24 -4.38 21.47
N GLN A 25 -1.90 -4.12 20.35
CA GLN A 25 -1.95 -5.06 19.23
C GLN A 25 -0.58 -5.15 18.52
N ALA A 26 0.11 -4.02 18.30
CA ALA A 26 1.43 -4.00 17.69
C ALA A 26 2.54 -4.60 18.59
N GLU A 27 2.38 -4.50 19.92
CA GLU A 27 3.28 -5.12 20.90
C GLU A 27 2.97 -6.62 21.13
N SER A 28 1.82 -7.11 20.67
CA SER A 28 1.40 -8.50 20.83
C SER A 28 2.10 -9.40 19.82
N GLU A 29 3.03 -10.23 20.27
CA GLU A 29 3.65 -11.26 19.41
C GLU A 29 2.73 -12.47 19.17
N SER A 30 1.60 -12.58 19.87
CA SER A 30 0.65 -13.69 19.75
C SER A 30 -0.50 -13.43 18.77
N GLU A 31 -0.73 -12.17 18.41
CA GLU A 31 -1.77 -11.79 17.45
C GLU A 31 -1.13 -11.05 16.28
N PRO A 32 -1.38 -11.49 15.02
CA PRO A 32 -0.84 -10.79 13.87
C PRO A 32 -1.44 -9.37 13.80
N ASP A 33 -0.57 -8.38 13.98
CA ASP A 33 -0.91 -6.95 13.91
C ASP A 33 -1.19 -6.44 12.49
N GLY A 34 -0.90 -7.26 11.46
CA GLY A 34 -0.99 -6.89 10.04
C GLY A 34 0.09 -5.89 9.59
N LEU A 35 0.92 -5.38 10.51
CA LEU A 35 2.05 -4.48 10.27
C LEU A 35 3.32 -5.26 9.92
N THR A 36 3.44 -6.47 10.45
CA THR A 36 4.57 -7.39 10.22
C THR A 36 4.15 -8.71 9.57
N GLY A 37 3.21 -8.67 8.63
CA GLY A 37 2.95 -9.83 7.78
C GLY A 37 4.18 -10.21 6.93
N ARG A 38 4.40 -11.51 6.69
CA ARG A 38 5.32 -11.98 5.65
C ARG A 38 5.03 -11.17 4.38
N VAL A 39 6.02 -10.40 3.91
CA VAL A 39 5.92 -9.65 2.66
C VAL A 39 5.83 -10.66 1.52
N TYR A 40 4.63 -11.16 1.26
CA TYR A 40 4.32 -11.79 -0.01
C TYR A 40 4.25 -10.65 -1.02
N TYR A 41 5.14 -10.70 -2.01
CA TYR A 41 4.95 -9.96 -3.24
C TYR A 41 3.58 -10.35 -3.80
N GLY A 42 2.56 -9.51 -3.61
CA GLY A 42 1.16 -9.82 -3.96
C GLY A 42 0.15 -9.84 -2.81
N LEU A 43 0.35 -9.10 -1.70
CA LEU A 43 -0.76 -8.79 -0.79
C LEU A 43 -1.85 -8.06 -1.61
N HIS A 44 -2.96 -8.74 -1.84
CA HIS A 44 -4.12 -8.15 -2.50
C HIS A 44 -4.66 -7.06 -1.58
N LEU A 45 -4.39 -5.80 -1.91
CA LEU A 45 -5.26 -4.69 -1.53
C LEU A 45 -6.70 -5.14 -1.81
N GLU A 46 -7.65 -4.80 -0.94
CA GLU A 46 -9.08 -5.08 -1.16
C GLU A 46 -9.38 -4.92 -2.65
N GLN A 47 -9.89 -5.98 -3.27
CA GLN A 47 -10.18 -5.93 -4.70
C GLN A 47 -11.13 -4.75 -4.88
N PRO A 48 -10.73 -3.69 -5.63
CA PRO A 48 -11.68 -2.65 -5.94
C PRO A 48 -12.88 -3.33 -6.58
N ASP A 49 -14.08 -2.91 -6.21
CA ASP A 49 -15.36 -3.42 -6.74
C ASP A 49 -15.56 -2.99 -8.21
N GLU A 50 -14.46 -2.88 -8.95
CA GLU A 50 -14.32 -2.37 -10.30
C GLU A 50 -13.95 -3.52 -11.22
N GLU A 51 -14.70 -3.66 -12.31
CA GLU A 51 -14.48 -4.69 -13.30
C GLU A 51 -13.14 -4.47 -14.04
N MET A 52 -12.22 -5.42 -13.87
CA MET A 52 -10.89 -5.35 -14.49
C MET A 52 -10.92 -5.95 -15.90
N VAL A 53 -10.53 -5.17 -16.90
CA VAL A 53 -10.38 -5.64 -18.30
C VAL A 53 -8.91 -5.86 -18.69
N THR A 54 -8.65 -6.81 -19.60
CA THR A 54 -7.29 -7.11 -20.09
C THR A 54 -6.98 -6.33 -21.37
N VAL A 55 -5.86 -5.60 -21.37
CA VAL A 55 -5.33 -4.89 -22.56
C VAL A 55 -4.02 -5.53 -23.02
N SER A 56 -3.94 -5.90 -24.29
CA SER A 56 -2.72 -6.44 -24.92
C SER A 56 -2.07 -5.42 -25.85
N VAL A 57 -0.80 -5.09 -25.62
CA VAL A 57 -0.02 -4.15 -26.44
C VAL A 57 1.31 -4.74 -26.88
N ARG A 58 1.81 -4.34 -28.05
CA ARG A 58 3.16 -4.67 -28.51
C ARG A 58 4.08 -3.49 -28.26
N LEU A 59 5.18 -3.73 -27.56
CA LEU A 59 6.18 -2.73 -27.22
C LEU A 59 7.58 -3.23 -27.59
N PRO A 60 8.52 -2.34 -27.92
CA PRO A 60 9.92 -2.70 -28.06
C PRO A 60 10.47 -3.34 -26.77
N LYS A 61 11.35 -4.34 -26.90
CA LYS A 61 11.94 -5.05 -25.76
C LYS A 61 12.62 -4.10 -24.77
N ALA A 62 13.36 -3.11 -25.27
CA ALA A 62 14.03 -2.10 -24.46
C ALA A 62 13.07 -1.32 -23.56
N THR A 63 11.86 -1.01 -24.06
CA THR A 63 10.82 -0.34 -23.27
C THR A 63 10.31 -1.24 -22.15
N VAL A 64 10.08 -2.53 -22.43
CA VAL A 64 9.64 -3.51 -21.42
C VAL A 64 10.69 -3.70 -20.33
N ASP A 65 11.97 -3.74 -20.70
CA ASP A 65 13.08 -3.89 -19.75
C ASP A 65 13.22 -2.67 -18.85
N SER A 66 13.05 -1.46 -19.41
CA SER A 66 13.01 -0.21 -18.62
C SER A 66 11.84 -0.20 -17.63
N LEU A 67 10.64 -0.59 -18.05
CA LEU A 67 9.46 -0.70 -17.18
C LEU A 67 9.67 -1.70 -16.05
N ASN A 68 10.29 -2.87 -16.33
CA ASN A 68 10.61 -3.86 -15.32
C ASN A 68 11.59 -3.30 -14.27
N GLN A 69 12.61 -2.56 -14.69
CA GLN A 69 13.56 -1.94 -13.75
C GLN A 69 12.90 -0.89 -12.88
N GLN A 70 12.02 -0.05 -13.45
CA GLN A 70 11.29 0.96 -12.69
C GLN A 70 10.36 0.32 -11.66
N ALA A 71 9.57 -0.68 -12.06
CA ALA A 71 8.69 -1.41 -11.13
C ALA A 71 9.47 -2.03 -9.96
N ARG A 72 10.65 -2.61 -10.22
CA ARG A 72 11.55 -3.14 -9.18
C ARG A 72 12.02 -2.07 -8.20
N ARG A 73 12.36 -0.86 -8.66
CA ARG A 73 12.76 0.26 -7.78
C ARG A 73 11.65 0.68 -6.81
N TYR A 74 10.40 0.55 -7.22
CA TYR A 74 9.24 0.84 -6.39
C TYR A 74 8.73 -0.38 -5.61
N HIS A 75 9.41 -1.53 -5.70
CA HIS A 75 8.99 -2.79 -5.07
C HIS A 75 7.53 -3.20 -5.39
N ILE A 76 7.05 -2.89 -6.60
CA ILE A 76 5.70 -3.25 -7.08
C ILE A 76 5.77 -4.08 -8.37
N SER A 77 4.68 -4.76 -8.70
CA SER A 77 4.59 -5.52 -9.95
C SER A 77 4.60 -4.61 -11.18
N ARG A 78 4.99 -5.14 -12.34
CA ARG A 78 4.94 -4.39 -13.61
C ARG A 78 3.53 -3.91 -13.93
N SER A 79 2.51 -4.76 -13.74
CA SER A 79 1.11 -4.40 -14.00
C SER A 79 0.65 -3.27 -13.08
N GLU A 80 1.03 -3.32 -11.80
CA GLU A 80 0.73 -2.25 -10.84
C GLU A 80 1.44 -0.94 -11.19
N TYR A 81 2.71 -1.02 -11.57
CA TYR A 81 3.46 0.15 -12.05
C TYR A 81 2.79 0.77 -13.29
N MET A 82 2.35 -0.05 -14.25
CA MET A 82 1.64 0.41 -15.44
C MET A 82 0.28 1.04 -15.08
N ARG A 83 -0.49 0.43 -14.17
CA ARG A 83 -1.76 1.01 -13.70
C ARG A 83 -1.55 2.41 -13.13
N ARG A 84 -0.58 2.60 -12.24
CA ARG A 84 -0.29 3.93 -11.65
C ARG A 84 0.16 4.97 -12.66
N ARG A 85 0.84 4.54 -13.73
CA ARG A 85 1.32 5.43 -14.79
C ARG A 85 0.23 5.81 -15.81
N LEU A 86 -0.74 4.93 -16.01
CA LEU A 86 -1.88 5.13 -16.90
C LEU A 86 -3.07 5.79 -16.19
N ALA A 87 -3.20 5.61 -14.87
CA ALA A 87 -4.20 6.29 -14.07
C ALA A 87 -3.99 7.81 -14.22
N PRO A 88 -5.05 8.58 -14.54
CA PRO A 88 -4.96 10.02 -14.53
C PRO A 88 -4.53 10.47 -13.13
N ALA A 89 -3.52 11.33 -13.06
CA ALA A 89 -3.06 11.90 -11.82
C ALA A 89 -4.18 12.76 -11.21
N GLY A 90 -4.98 12.19 -10.31
CA GLY A 90 -5.95 12.88 -9.46
C GLY A 90 -7.08 13.60 -10.19
N GLN A 91 -8.30 13.07 -10.09
CA GLN A 91 -9.47 13.92 -9.89
C GLN A 91 -9.72 14.04 -8.39
#